data_AF-A0A256WFN5-F1
#
_entry.id   AF-A0A256WFN5-F1
#
_cell.length_a   1.000
_cell.length_b   1.000
_cell.length_c   1.000
_cell.angle_alpha   90.00
_cell.angle_beta   90.00
_cell.angle_gamma   90.00
#
_symmetry.space_group_name_H-M   'P 1'
#
loop_
_entity.id
_entity.type
_entity.pdbx_description
1 polymer ?
#
loop_
_entity_poly.entity_id
_entity_poly.type
_entity_poly.pdbx_seq_one_letter_code
_entity_poly.pdbx_strand_id
1 'polypeptide(L)'
;MTNLENRISDIIAQFPALNLEQVNKVGLMNRVDTKFYFSIHLLPKILESIKIDYSVLEINGSRMMPYESTYYDTKDFQMLRWHQNGKGNRYKIRERKYVLTEQTFFEVKFK
;
A
#
# COMPACT_ATOMS: atom_id res chain seq x y z
N MET A 1 12.86 16.30 -0.35
CA MET A 1 11.51 16.00 -0.88
C MET A 1 11.34 16.79 -2.16
N THR A 2 10.81 16.16 -3.20
CA THR A 2 10.50 16.84 -4.47
C THR A 2 9.31 17.79 -4.28
N ASN A 3 9.15 18.80 -5.15
CA ASN A 3 7.97 19.70 -5.13
C ASN A 3 6.65 18.90 -5.14
N LEU A 4 6.62 17.79 -5.89
CA LEU A 4 5.45 16.94 -6.00
C LEU A 4 5.12 16.21 -4.69
N GLU A 5 6.12 15.69 -3.98
CA GLU A 5 5.92 15.04 -2.67
C GLU A 5 5.35 16.01 -1.64
N ASN A 6 5.87 17.23 -1.57
CA ASN A 6 5.35 18.27 -0.67
C ASN A 6 3.88 18.57 -0.99
N ARG A 7 3.56 18.76 -2.27
CA ARG A 7 2.18 19.00 -2.71
C ARG A 7 1.24 17.86 -2.33
N ILE A 8 1.68 16.60 -2.46
CA ILE A 8 0.88 15.43 -2.05
C ILE A 8 0.68 15.44 -0.53
N SER A 9 1.73 15.70 0.24
CA SER A 9 1.66 15.80 1.69
C SER A 9 0.66 16.87 2.14
N ASP A 10 0.69 18.05 1.52
CA ASP A 10 -0.21 19.17 1.82
C ASP A 10 -1.68 18.83 1.54
N ILE A 11 -1.95 18.10 0.44
CA ILE A 11 -3.31 17.67 0.09
C ILE A 11 -3.79 16.62 1.10
N ILE A 12 -2.96 15.62 1.39
CA ILE A 12 -3.28 14.53 2.33
C ILE A 12 -3.53 15.07 3.75
N ALA A 13 -2.82 16.11 4.17
CA ALA A 13 -3.02 16.78 5.46
C ALA A 13 -4.43 17.38 5.62
N GLN A 14 -5.12 17.67 4.52
CA GLN A 14 -6.46 18.26 4.53
C GLN A 14 -7.59 17.22 4.55
N PHE A 15 -7.28 15.92 4.47
CA PHE A 15 -8.28 14.86 4.63
C PHE A 15 -8.69 14.71 6.10
N PRO A 16 -9.92 14.25 6.39
CA PRO A 16 -10.26 13.74 7.71
C PRO A 16 -9.31 12.61 8.12
N ALA A 17 -8.79 12.65 9.34
CA ALA A 17 -7.95 11.58 9.87
C ALA A 17 -8.81 10.41 10.34
N LEU A 18 -8.28 9.19 10.21
CA LEU A 18 -8.75 8.03 10.95
C LEU A 18 -7.58 7.27 11.58
N ASN A 19 -7.82 6.63 12.72
CA ASN A 19 -6.85 5.80 13.41
C ASN A 19 -7.10 4.30 13.18
N LEU A 20 -6.13 3.47 13.59
CA LEU A 20 -6.22 2.01 13.42
C LEU A 20 -7.44 1.38 14.12
N GLU A 21 -7.85 1.90 15.28
CA GLU A 21 -9.02 1.38 15.99
C GLU A 21 -10.30 1.58 15.17
N GLN A 22 -10.44 2.74 14.53
CA GLN A 22 -11.57 3.05 13.65
C GLN A 22 -11.56 2.17 12.40
N VAL A 23 -10.40 1.93 11.77
CA VAL A 23 -10.28 0.99 10.62
C VAL A 23 -10.72 -0.41 11.02
N ASN A 24 -10.31 -0.88 12.19
CA ASN A 24 -10.61 -2.25 12.63
C ASN A 24 -12.10 -2.47 12.93
N LYS A 25 -12.85 -1.41 13.27
CA LYS A 25 -14.29 -1.48 13.53
C LYS A 25 -15.15 -1.69 12.27
N VAL A 26 -14.67 -1.27 11.10
CA VAL A 26 -15.43 -1.38 9.82
C VAL A 26 -15.30 -2.74 9.13
N GLY A 27 -14.84 -3.79 9.84
CA GLY A 27 -14.94 -5.21 9.49
C GLY A 27 -14.95 -5.54 7.99
N LEU A 28 -13.80 -5.95 7.44
CA LEU A 28 -13.61 -6.25 6.01
C LEU A 28 -14.71 -7.16 5.42
N MET A 29 -15.72 -6.51 4.84
CA MET A 29 -16.73 -7.12 3.99
C MET A 29 -16.10 -7.69 2.72
N ASN A 30 -16.87 -8.48 1.96
CA ASN A 30 -16.48 -9.00 0.65
C ASN A 30 -15.85 -7.89 -0.22
N ARG A 31 -14.51 -7.93 -0.38
CA ARG A 31 -13.74 -6.88 -1.03
C ARG A 31 -13.47 -7.23 -2.50
N VAL A 32 -13.62 -6.25 -3.38
CA VAL A 32 -13.19 -6.31 -4.78
C VAL A 32 -12.02 -5.34 -4.97
N ASP A 33 -10.92 -5.83 -5.54
CA ASP A 33 -9.69 -5.04 -5.76
C ASP A 33 -9.49 -4.74 -7.26
N THR A 34 -9.72 -3.50 -7.68
CA THR A 34 -9.37 -3.01 -9.04
C THR A 34 -8.08 -2.18 -8.99
N LYS A 35 -7.15 -2.42 -9.92
CA LYS A 35 -5.83 -1.74 -9.96
C LYS A 35 -5.68 -0.94 -11.25
N PHE A 36 -5.12 0.25 -11.16
CA PHE A 36 -4.89 1.17 -12.28
C PHE A 36 -3.44 1.62 -12.31
N TYR A 37 -2.92 1.87 -13.51
CA TYR A 37 -1.65 2.57 -13.74
C TYR A 37 -1.94 3.98 -14.23
N PHE A 38 -1.23 4.97 -13.71
CA PHE A 38 -1.38 6.37 -14.10
C PHE A 38 -0.09 7.16 -13.85
N SER A 39 0.03 8.31 -14.50
CA SER A 39 1.16 9.21 -14.29
C SER A 39 1.12 9.81 -12.89
N ILE A 40 2.26 9.87 -12.20
CA ILE A 40 2.37 10.44 -10.85
C ILE A 40 1.85 11.90 -10.80
N HIS A 41 1.90 12.64 -11.90
CA HIS A 41 1.39 14.01 -11.98
C HIS A 41 -0.15 14.11 -11.89
N LEU A 42 -0.87 13.00 -12.07
CA LEU A 42 -2.32 12.95 -11.88
C LEU A 42 -2.71 12.71 -10.41
N LEU A 43 -1.79 12.21 -9.57
CA LEU A 43 -2.09 11.88 -8.17
C LEU A 43 -2.69 13.07 -7.39
N PRO A 44 -2.14 14.31 -7.46
CA PRO A 44 -2.74 15.44 -6.77
C PRO A 44 -4.20 15.70 -7.16
N LYS A 45 -4.54 15.57 -8.45
CA LYS A 45 -5.91 15.79 -8.94
C LYS A 45 -6.86 14.70 -8.44
N ILE A 46 -6.41 13.45 -8.42
CA ILE A 46 -7.18 12.32 -7.90
C ILE A 46 -7.46 12.53 -6.41
N LEU A 47 -6.44 12.85 -5.62
CA LEU A 47 -6.59 13.08 -4.17
C LEU A 47 -7.59 14.22 -3.89
N GLU A 48 -7.48 15.36 -4.58
CA GLU A 48 -8.45 16.46 -4.41
C GLU A 48 -9.88 16.03 -4.75
N SER A 49 -10.06 15.22 -5.80
CA SER A 49 -11.40 14.79 -6.25
C SER A 49 -12.11 13.83 -5.28
N ILE A 50 -11.37 13.10 -4.45
CA ILE A 50 -11.92 12.09 -3.51
C ILE A 50 -11.95 12.59 -2.06
N LYS A 51 -11.46 13.81 -1.81
CA LYS A 51 -11.21 14.32 -0.46
C LYS A 51 -12.46 14.41 0.43
N ILE A 52 -13.63 14.60 -0.16
CA ILE A 52 -14.91 14.73 0.57
C ILE A 52 -15.44 13.35 1.01
N ASP A 53 -15.11 12.30 0.27
CA ASP A 53 -15.71 10.96 0.44
C ASP A 53 -14.84 10.00 1.26
N TYR A 54 -13.57 10.35 1.49
CA TYR A 54 -12.59 9.46 2.12
C TYR A 54 -11.84 10.11 3.28
N SER A 55 -11.38 9.27 4.20
CA SER A 55 -10.47 9.63 5.29
C SER A 55 -9.09 9.01 5.07
N VAL A 56 -8.05 9.61 5.65
CA VAL A 56 -6.67 9.11 5.59
C VAL A 56 -6.26 8.52 6.94
N LEU A 57 -5.63 7.34 6.90
CA LEU A 57 -5.02 6.73 8.08
C LEU A 57 -3.87 7.59 8.60
N GLU A 58 -3.93 7.93 9.88
CA GLU A 58 -2.88 8.64 10.59
C GLU A 58 -2.40 7.79 11.77
N ILE A 59 -1.08 7.58 11.85
CA ILE A 59 -0.42 6.86 12.95
C ILE A 59 0.74 7.72 13.43
N ASN A 60 0.76 8.05 14.72
CA ASN A 60 1.78 8.89 15.34
C ASN A 60 2.01 10.22 14.60
N GLY A 61 0.92 10.86 14.13
CA GLY A 61 0.98 12.11 13.36
C GLY A 61 1.49 11.97 11.92
N SER A 62 1.82 10.75 11.47
CA SER A 62 2.23 10.49 10.09
C SER A 62 1.09 9.94 9.24
N ARG A 63 0.93 10.52 8.04
CA ARG A 63 0.03 10.05 6.97
C ARG A 63 0.79 9.48 5.78
N MET A 64 2.09 9.74 5.70
CA MET A 64 2.99 9.18 4.69
C MET A 64 3.68 7.97 5.30
N MET A 65 3.25 6.77 4.91
CA MET A 65 3.72 5.52 5.51
C MET A 65 4.56 4.71 4.52
N PRO A 66 5.85 5.08 4.32
CA PRO A 66 6.74 4.31 3.48
C PRO A 66 6.90 2.88 4.00
N TYR A 67 6.83 1.94 3.07
CA TYR A 67 7.13 0.55 3.33
C TYR A 67 8.00 0.00 2.21
N GLU A 68 8.81 -0.98 2.57
CA GLU A 68 9.67 -1.69 1.64
C GLU A 68 9.23 -3.15 1.60
N SER A 69 9.43 -3.82 0.47
CA SER A 69 9.11 -5.23 0.35
C SER A 69 10.16 -5.95 -0.48
N THR A 70 10.85 -6.89 0.15
CA THR A 70 11.83 -7.77 -0.47
C THR A 70 11.14 -9.07 -0.84
N TYR A 71 11.12 -9.41 -2.13
CA TYR A 71 10.57 -10.68 -2.60
C TYR A 71 11.68 -11.71 -2.72
N TYR A 72 11.44 -12.89 -2.16
CA TYR A 72 12.33 -14.03 -2.29
C TYR A 72 11.87 -14.90 -3.46
N ASP A 73 12.84 -15.47 -4.17
CA ASP A 73 12.61 -16.41 -5.24
C ASP A 73 13.70 -17.49 -5.19
N THR A 74 13.53 -18.53 -6.00
CA THR A 74 14.57 -19.53 -6.25
C THR A 74 15.65 -18.94 -7.17
N LYS A 75 16.84 -19.55 -7.21
CA LYS A 75 17.94 -19.14 -8.10
C LYS A 75 17.53 -19.08 -9.57
N ASP A 76 16.58 -19.93 -9.95
CA ASP A 76 16.05 -19.99 -11.30
C ASP A 76 14.83 -19.09 -11.51
N PHE A 77 14.37 -18.24 -10.59
CA PHE A 77 13.16 -17.40 -10.74
C PHE A 77 11.85 -18.18 -10.95
N GLN A 78 11.69 -19.30 -10.25
CA GLN A 78 10.53 -20.18 -10.41
C GLN A 78 9.23 -19.48 -9.97
N MET A 79 9.25 -18.74 -8.85
CA MET A 79 8.06 -18.08 -8.32
C MET A 79 7.62 -16.93 -9.22
N LEU A 80 8.56 -16.17 -9.78
CA LEU A 80 8.28 -15.14 -10.78
C LEU A 80 7.60 -15.74 -12.03
N ARG A 81 8.17 -16.81 -12.61
CA ARG A 81 7.57 -17.46 -13.78
C ARG A 81 6.18 -18.00 -13.50
N TRP A 82 5.99 -18.65 -12.36
CA TRP A 82 4.67 -19.14 -11.96
C TRP A 82 3.67 -18.00 -11.73
N HIS A 83 4.15 -16.84 -11.26
CA HIS A 83 3.32 -15.65 -11.14
C HIS A 83 2.84 -15.12 -12.48
N GLN A 84 3.76 -14.95 -13.42
CA GLN A 84 3.46 -14.44 -14.76
C GLN A 84 2.54 -15.39 -15.54
N ASN A 85 2.73 -16.71 -15.39
CA ASN A 85 1.93 -17.73 -16.06
C ASN A 85 0.60 -18.03 -15.37
N GLY A 86 0.22 -17.28 -14.32
CA GLY A 86 -1.08 -17.44 -13.66
C GLY A 86 -1.27 -18.79 -12.94
N LYS A 87 -0.20 -19.50 -12.58
CA LYS A 87 -0.32 -20.78 -11.86
C LYS A 87 -1.00 -20.56 -10.48
N GLY A 88 -1.88 -21.50 -10.12
CA GLY A 88 -2.57 -21.56 -8.82
C GLY A 88 -1.58 -21.90 -7.70
N ASN A 89 -1.25 -23.19 -7.57
CA ASN A 89 -0.36 -23.75 -6.53
C ASN A 89 1.05 -23.15 -6.54
N ARG A 90 1.24 -22.01 -5.87
CA ARG A 90 2.55 -21.35 -5.78
C ARG A 90 2.72 -20.54 -4.51
N TYR A 91 3.96 -20.44 -4.09
CA TYR A 91 4.34 -19.55 -3.01
C TYR A 91 4.65 -18.14 -3.52
N LYS A 92 4.33 -17.16 -2.68
CA LYS A 92 4.83 -15.79 -2.75
C LYS A 92 5.39 -15.44 -1.38
N ILE A 93 6.71 -15.39 -1.29
CA ILE A 93 7.45 -15.13 -0.06
C ILE A 93 7.97 -13.71 -0.10
N ARG A 94 7.73 -12.94 0.96
CA ARG A 94 8.24 -11.58 1.08
C ARG A 94 8.59 -11.23 2.51
N GLU A 95 9.60 -10.39 2.64
CA GLU A 95 9.78 -9.56 3.83
C GLU A 95 9.15 -8.20 3.56
N ARG A 96 8.43 -7.65 4.53
CA ARG A 96 7.90 -6.29 4.48
C ARG A 96 8.36 -5.50 5.69
N LYS A 97 9.07 -4.39 5.44
CA LYS A 97 9.53 -3.46 6.46
C LYS A 97 8.66 -2.19 6.43
N TYR A 98 8.08 -1.85 7.57
CA TYR A 98 7.43 -0.55 7.77
C TYR A 98 8.48 0.44 8.29
N VAL A 99 8.93 1.34 7.41
CA VAL A 99 10.13 2.16 7.65
C VAL A 99 9.95 3.09 8.85
N LEU A 100 8.74 3.57 9.12
CA LEU A 100 8.49 4.45 10.27
C LEU A 100 8.54 3.74 11.62
N THR A 101 8.17 2.46 11.67
CA THR A 101 8.10 1.71 12.93
C THR A 101 9.26 0.74 13.09
N GLU A 102 10.10 0.61 12.07
CA GLU A 102 11.16 -0.42 11.94
C GLU A 102 10.63 -1.85 12.14
N GLN A 103 9.31 -2.05 12.04
CA GLN A 103 8.69 -3.36 12.16
C GLN A 103 8.84 -4.11 10.84
N THR A 104 9.28 -5.36 10.95
CA THR A 104 9.51 -6.24 9.81
C THR A 104 8.68 -7.50 9.97
N PHE A 105 8.01 -7.89 8.88
CA PHE A 105 7.19 -9.09 8.82
C PHE A 105 7.69 -10.00 7.70
N PHE A 106 7.98 -11.25 8.04
CA PHE A 106 8.21 -12.31 7.06
C PHE A 106 6.88 -12.97 6.72
N GLU A 107 6.42 -12.82 5.48
CA GLU A 107 5.12 -13.27 5.02
C GLU A 107 5.26 -14.39 3.98
N VAL A 108 4.58 -15.51 4.21
CA VAL A 108 4.45 -16.61 3.24
C VAL A 108 3.00 -16.70 2.79
N LYS A 109 2.74 -16.50 1.50
CA LYS A 109 1.42 -16.65 0.90
C LYS A 109 1.40 -17.83 -0.05
N PHE A 110 0.47 -18.75 0.16
CA PHE A 110 0.14 -19.81 -0.80
C PHE A 110 -1.10 -19.38 -1.60
N LYS A 111 -1.06 -19.61 -2.90
CA LYS A 111 -2.16 -19.35 -3.84
C LYS A 111 -2.59 -20.63 -4.51
#